data_AF-A0A5C3FF50-F1
#
_entry.id   AF-A0A5C3FF50-F1
#
_cell.length_a   1.000
_cell.length_b   1.000
_cell.length_c   1.000
_cell.angle_alpha   90.00
_cell.angle_beta   90.00
_cell.angle_gamma   90.00
#
_symmetry.space_group_name_H-M   'P 1'
#
loop_
_entity.id
_entity.type
_entity.pdbx_description
1 polymer ?
#
loop_
_entity_poly.entity_id
_entity_poly.type
_entity_poly.pdbx_seq_one_letter_code
_entity_poly.pdbx_strand_id
1 'polypeptide(L)'
;MRLGTTPLVLLPLLVPLVWGKQASHADIMADAPPGMIPYTYYQPELIDQYSKNAVAVRGKPYERFFTRNLYVRPSMVEPSRSPICCETQALQPDLSDLDTILVPASTTLQHEDAWCAYNQSGAGYVSSRTYFPGATADMVQWWMWWHSGESERYMLWHPYAHVSISSSASATFDNPLFDDKQKLYGSVHTIREIIGDTQEDIAIHWFPPAHFGLDESRFEQAGVVADACGEIYLGPLKVIDMIHLWYKSPDGDGLVLRSRYFLASRVSLLGLLPLDPIASPLGIQKAFVGRHIASLQFAHDQQEFTHLGGFLPHIYRRFAKPPSNATATDTASSDGPVAVVAAALSGLGTLFDGGASSNVDAAPSKGGMVKKTKRPTPA
;
A
#
# COMPACT_ATOMS: atom_id res chain seq x y z
N MET A 1 43.29 24.93 69.38
CA MET A 1 42.87 24.17 68.18
C MET A 1 41.75 23.20 68.55
N ARG A 2 40.50 23.52 68.21
CA ARG A 2 39.43 22.55 67.97
C ARG A 2 38.58 23.13 66.85
N LEU A 3 38.64 22.48 65.69
CA LEU A 3 37.87 22.81 64.50
C LEU A 3 36.38 22.53 64.79
N GLY A 4 35.54 23.54 64.62
CA GLY A 4 34.09 23.38 64.64
C GLY A 4 33.61 22.82 63.31
N THR A 5 33.05 21.62 63.32
CA THR A 5 32.35 21.02 62.18
C THR A 5 30.94 21.61 62.10
N THR A 6 30.68 22.49 61.14
CA THR A 6 29.31 22.85 60.73
C THR A 6 28.74 21.74 59.85
N PRO A 7 27.54 21.19 60.16
CA PRO A 7 26.91 20.21 59.29
C PRO A 7 26.32 20.91 58.06
N LEU A 8 26.59 20.36 56.88
CA LEU A 8 25.98 20.76 55.62
C LEU A 8 24.52 20.26 55.61
N VAL A 9 23.57 21.18 55.71
CA VAL A 9 22.13 20.85 55.55
C VAL A 9 21.83 20.74 54.06
N LEU A 10 21.71 19.52 53.55
CA LEU A 10 21.11 19.27 52.23
C LEU A 10 19.60 19.51 52.34
N LEU A 11 19.12 20.64 51.80
CA LEU A 11 17.70 20.79 51.53
C LEU A 11 17.32 19.86 50.36
N PRO A 12 16.29 19.01 50.50
CA PRO A 12 15.76 18.27 49.37
C PRO A 12 15.09 19.27 48.42
N LEU A 13 15.56 19.33 47.17
CA LEU A 13 14.81 19.95 46.08
C LEU A 13 13.54 19.10 45.86
N LEU A 14 12.43 19.51 46.47
CA LEU A 14 11.11 19.03 46.13
C LEU A 14 10.72 19.63 44.77
N VAL A 15 11.02 18.91 43.69
CA VAL A 15 10.38 19.16 42.40
C VAL A 15 8.93 18.70 42.56
N PRO A 16 7.92 19.57 42.42
CA PRO A 16 6.54 19.14 42.47
C PRO A 16 6.30 18.17 41.30
N LEU A 17 6.00 16.91 41.63
CA LEU A 17 5.47 15.95 40.66
C LEU A 17 4.11 16.49 40.22
N VAL A 18 4.07 17.17 39.08
CA VAL A 18 2.82 17.46 38.38
C VAL A 18 2.33 16.12 37.85
N TRP A 19 1.48 15.44 38.62
CA TRP A 19 0.71 14.31 38.09
C TRP A 19 -0.25 14.89 37.06
N GLY A 20 0.13 14.82 35.79
CA GLY A 20 -0.82 15.01 34.71
C GLY A 20 -2.00 14.06 34.94
N LYS A 21 -3.22 14.59 34.86
CA LYS A 21 -4.44 13.79 35.07
C LYS A 21 -4.41 12.63 34.08
N GLN A 22 -4.25 11.41 34.58
CA GLN A 22 -4.29 10.21 33.74
C GLN A 22 -5.69 10.14 33.15
N ALA A 23 -5.80 10.07 31.82
CA ALA A 23 -7.08 9.94 31.15
C ALA A 23 -7.78 8.68 31.67
N SER A 24 -9.04 8.82 32.09
CA SER A 24 -9.83 7.66 32.50
C SER A 24 -10.15 6.79 31.28
N HIS A 25 -10.50 5.53 31.51
CA HIS A 25 -11.00 4.66 30.44
C HIS A 25 -12.20 5.31 29.71
N ALA A 26 -13.06 6.00 30.44
CA ALA A 26 -14.19 6.74 29.87
C ALA A 26 -13.73 7.88 28.95
N ASP A 27 -12.67 8.61 29.32
CA ASP A 27 -12.12 9.69 28.50
C ASP A 27 -11.52 9.13 27.19
N ILE A 28 -10.79 8.01 27.25
CA ILE A 28 -10.19 7.36 26.07
C ILE A 28 -11.27 6.82 25.12
N MET A 29 -12.36 6.26 25.66
CA MET A 29 -13.48 5.79 24.86
C MET A 29 -14.31 6.95 24.26
N ALA A 30 -14.42 8.07 24.97
CA ALA A 30 -15.18 9.24 24.51
C ALA A 30 -14.55 9.91 23.28
N ASP A 31 -13.22 9.85 23.15
CA ASP A 31 -12.48 10.41 22.02
C ASP A 31 -12.42 9.49 20.79
N ALA A 32 -12.89 8.25 20.89
CA ALA A 32 -12.84 7.29 19.78
C ALA A 32 -13.83 7.66 18.66
N PRO A 33 -13.43 7.57 17.38
CA PRO A 33 -14.37 7.69 16.28
C PRO A 33 -15.54 6.69 16.43
N PRO A 34 -16.76 7.06 16.02
CA PRO A 34 -17.93 6.19 16.16
C PRO A 34 -17.70 4.78 15.61
N GLY A 35 -17.95 3.76 16.43
CA GLY A 35 -17.81 2.35 16.05
C GLY A 35 -16.36 1.86 15.96
N MET A 36 -15.39 2.59 16.52
CA MET A 36 -14.01 2.14 16.65
C MET A 36 -13.60 1.96 18.12
N ILE A 37 -12.53 1.21 18.34
CA ILE A 37 -11.89 1.01 19.63
C ILE A 37 -10.41 1.44 19.53
N PRO A 38 -9.80 1.98 20.60
CA PRO A 38 -8.38 2.30 20.56
C PRO A 38 -7.56 1.03 20.46
N TYR A 39 -6.46 1.10 19.71
CA TYR A 39 -5.44 0.07 19.73
C TYR A 39 -4.57 0.24 20.98
N THR A 40 -4.40 -0.81 21.77
CA THR A 40 -3.87 -0.70 23.15
C THR A 40 -2.56 -1.44 23.40
N TYR A 41 -2.03 -2.16 22.42
CA TYR A 41 -0.79 -2.93 22.59
C TYR A 41 0.25 -2.45 21.58
N TYR A 42 1.32 -1.83 22.06
CA TYR A 42 2.43 -1.40 21.22
C TYR A 42 3.71 -2.04 21.75
N GLN A 43 4.46 -2.70 20.88
CA GLN A 43 5.79 -3.20 21.19
C GLN A 43 6.75 -2.04 21.55
N PRO A 44 7.77 -2.27 22.38
CA PRO A 44 8.75 -1.24 22.75
C PRO A 44 9.35 -0.52 21.54
N GLU A 45 9.67 -1.26 20.47
CA GLU A 45 10.26 -0.75 19.23
C GLU A 45 9.36 0.28 18.55
N LEU A 46 8.04 0.02 18.54
CA LEU A 46 7.02 0.93 18.02
C LEU A 46 6.93 2.22 18.85
N ILE A 47 7.01 2.09 20.18
CA ILE A 47 6.96 3.24 21.11
C ILE A 47 8.17 4.16 20.91
N ASP A 48 9.36 3.55 20.80
CA ASP A 48 10.60 4.28 20.54
C ASP A 48 10.56 4.95 19.16
N GLN A 49 10.04 4.26 18.16
CA GLN A 49 9.94 4.80 16.80
C GLN A 49 8.94 5.94 16.69
N TYR A 50 7.78 5.88 17.37
CA TYR A 50 6.87 7.02 17.46
C TYR A 50 7.57 8.28 17.95
N SER A 51 8.42 8.15 18.97
CA SER A 51 9.15 9.29 19.54
C SER A 51 10.12 9.92 18.54
N LYS A 52 10.77 9.11 17.71
CA LYS A 52 11.64 9.58 16.60
C LYS A 52 10.81 10.26 15.51
N ASN A 53 9.71 9.64 15.10
CA ASN A 53 8.82 10.17 14.07
C ASN A 53 8.20 11.51 14.49
N ALA A 54 7.81 11.65 15.77
CA ALA A 54 7.28 12.90 16.31
C ALA A 54 8.28 14.06 16.26
N VAL A 55 9.58 13.77 16.34
CA VAL A 55 10.63 14.79 16.15
C VAL A 55 10.79 15.11 14.66
N ALA A 56 10.81 14.10 13.79
CA ALA A 56 11.01 14.26 12.35
C ALA A 56 9.87 15.05 11.69
N VAL A 57 8.63 14.78 12.08
CA VAL A 57 7.43 15.42 11.51
C VAL A 57 7.21 16.85 12.04
N ARG A 58 7.86 17.24 13.13
CA ARG A 58 7.68 18.56 13.75
C ARG A 58 8.00 19.69 12.77
N GLY A 59 7.08 20.65 12.65
CA GLY A 59 7.21 21.81 11.78
C GLY A 59 6.91 21.51 10.30
N LYS A 60 6.61 20.26 9.93
CA LYS A 60 6.15 19.93 8.56
C LYS A 60 4.76 20.51 8.33
N PRO A 61 4.41 20.91 7.10
CA PRO A 61 3.11 21.52 6.80
C PRO A 61 1.91 20.59 7.08
N TYR A 62 2.15 19.29 7.17
CA TYR A 62 1.17 18.24 7.47
C TYR A 62 1.30 17.67 8.88
N GLU A 63 2.09 18.29 9.78
CA GLU A 63 2.30 17.81 11.16
C GLU A 63 0.99 17.50 11.90
N ARG A 64 -0.07 18.30 11.66
CA ARG A 64 -1.39 18.11 12.28
C ARG A 64 -2.04 16.75 12.00
N PHE A 65 -1.60 16.04 10.96
CA PHE A 65 -2.10 14.72 10.61
C PHE A 65 -1.35 13.59 11.33
N PHE A 66 -0.21 13.90 11.96
CA PHE A 66 0.52 12.96 12.80
C PHE A 66 -0.09 12.89 14.19
N THR A 67 -0.57 11.72 14.58
CA THR A 67 -1.23 11.52 15.88
C THR A 67 -0.72 10.28 16.59
N ARG A 68 -0.88 10.29 17.92
CA ARG A 68 -0.63 9.15 18.78
C ARG A 68 -1.77 8.14 18.78
N ASN A 69 -2.99 8.60 18.53
CA ASN A 69 -4.17 7.79 18.79
C ASN A 69 -4.51 6.95 17.54
N LEU A 70 -4.16 5.67 17.57
CA LEU A 70 -4.62 4.70 16.59
C LEU A 70 -5.88 3.99 17.08
N TYR A 71 -6.83 3.82 16.16
CA TYR A 71 -8.09 3.15 16.39
C TYR A 71 -8.26 2.03 15.36
N VAL A 72 -8.95 0.97 15.75
CA VAL A 72 -9.27 -0.18 14.92
C VAL A 72 -10.75 -0.50 15.05
N ARG A 73 -11.30 -1.28 14.12
CA ARG A 73 -12.69 -1.71 14.21
C ARG A 73 -12.83 -2.93 15.13
N PRO A 74 -13.97 -3.10 15.80
CA PRO A 74 -14.25 -4.29 16.61
C PRO A 74 -14.11 -5.62 15.85
N SER A 75 -14.26 -5.63 14.51
CA SER A 75 -14.07 -6.83 13.69
C SER A 75 -12.66 -7.42 13.77
N MET A 76 -11.66 -6.62 14.15
CA MET A 76 -10.29 -7.07 14.36
C MET A 76 -10.13 -7.94 15.64
N VAL A 77 -11.02 -7.82 16.63
CA VAL A 77 -10.82 -8.38 17.98
C VAL A 77 -10.73 -9.91 17.96
N GLU A 78 -11.68 -10.58 17.32
CA GLU A 78 -11.71 -12.06 17.29
C GLU A 78 -10.57 -12.65 16.44
N PRO A 79 -10.30 -12.15 15.21
CA PRO A 79 -9.11 -12.57 14.45
C PRO A 79 -7.80 -12.35 15.20
N SER A 80 -7.68 -11.32 16.03
CA SER A 80 -6.47 -11.09 16.84
C SER A 80 -6.25 -12.15 17.93
N ARG A 81 -7.28 -12.94 18.27
CA ARG A 81 -7.21 -14.00 19.29
C ARG A 81 -7.02 -15.39 18.69
N SER A 82 -7.43 -15.60 17.45
CA SER A 82 -7.42 -16.93 16.84
C SER A 82 -7.28 -16.87 15.31
N PRO A 83 -6.33 -17.61 14.72
CA PRO A 83 -6.21 -17.72 13.28
C PRO A 83 -7.29 -18.64 12.69
N ILE A 84 -7.47 -18.56 11.38
CA ILE A 84 -8.27 -19.52 10.61
C ILE A 84 -7.42 -20.76 10.24
N CYS A 85 -8.07 -21.82 9.73
CA CYS A 85 -7.40 -22.97 9.11
C CYS A 85 -7.03 -22.65 7.66
N CYS A 86 -5.75 -22.41 7.40
CA CYS A 86 -5.25 -22.03 6.08
C CYS A 86 -5.56 -23.06 4.98
N GLU A 87 -5.56 -24.35 5.31
CA GLU A 87 -5.77 -25.44 4.36
C GLU A 87 -7.19 -25.46 3.77
N THR A 88 -8.16 -24.87 4.48
CA THR A 88 -9.59 -24.96 4.09
C THR A 88 -10.28 -23.60 3.98
N GLN A 89 -9.72 -22.54 4.56
CA GLN A 89 -10.37 -21.24 4.69
C GLN A 89 -9.63 -20.08 4.04
N ALA A 90 -8.35 -20.25 3.68
CA ALA A 90 -7.56 -19.22 3.00
C ALA A 90 -7.52 -19.41 1.48
N LEU A 91 -7.30 -18.31 0.76
CA LEU A 91 -7.05 -18.34 -0.68
C LEU A 91 -5.71 -19.00 -0.99
N GLN A 92 -5.62 -19.69 -2.12
CA GLN A 92 -4.46 -20.51 -2.47
C GLN A 92 -3.18 -19.67 -2.64
N PRO A 93 -2.01 -20.15 -2.16
CA PRO A 93 -0.72 -19.46 -2.30
C PRO A 93 -0.26 -19.23 -3.74
N ASP A 94 -0.82 -19.96 -4.71
CA ASP A 94 -0.52 -19.80 -6.14
C ASP A 94 -1.39 -18.74 -6.82
N LEU A 95 -2.29 -18.09 -6.06
CA LEU A 95 -3.27 -17.09 -6.49
C LEU A 95 -4.38 -17.63 -7.42
N SER A 96 -4.52 -18.95 -7.56
CA SER A 96 -5.46 -19.57 -8.50
C SER A 96 -6.93 -19.24 -8.23
N ASP A 97 -7.28 -18.88 -7.00
CA ASP A 97 -8.62 -18.49 -6.57
C ASP A 97 -8.72 -17.00 -6.19
N LEU A 98 -7.71 -16.17 -6.53
CA LEU A 98 -7.70 -14.75 -6.19
C LEU A 98 -8.92 -14.00 -6.75
N ASP A 99 -9.35 -14.36 -7.95
CA ASP A 99 -10.49 -13.78 -8.67
C ASP A 99 -11.85 -13.95 -7.96
N THR A 100 -11.90 -14.78 -6.90
CA THR A 100 -13.09 -14.93 -6.05
C THR A 100 -13.38 -13.68 -5.22
N ILE A 101 -12.40 -12.79 -5.02
CA ILE A 101 -12.61 -11.52 -4.30
C ILE A 101 -13.31 -10.47 -5.15
N LEU A 102 -13.37 -10.65 -6.48
CA LEU A 102 -14.04 -9.77 -7.43
C LEU A 102 -15.56 -9.95 -7.40
N VAL A 103 -16.11 -9.61 -6.24
CA VAL A 103 -17.54 -9.51 -5.95
C VAL A 103 -17.81 -8.16 -5.28
N PRO A 104 -19.02 -7.58 -5.44
CA PRO A 104 -19.38 -6.32 -4.79
C PRO A 104 -19.09 -6.29 -3.29
N ALA A 105 -18.75 -5.11 -2.74
CA ALA A 105 -18.51 -4.94 -1.30
C ALA A 105 -19.75 -5.21 -0.42
N SER A 106 -20.94 -5.22 -1.03
CA SER A 106 -22.20 -5.63 -0.38
C SER A 106 -22.27 -7.14 -0.15
N THR A 107 -21.47 -7.93 -0.86
CA THR A 107 -21.33 -9.36 -0.66
C THR A 107 -20.29 -9.61 0.42
N THR A 108 -20.72 -10.08 1.58
CA THR A 108 -19.82 -10.53 2.64
C THR A 108 -19.07 -11.77 2.19
N LEU A 109 -17.74 -11.70 2.20
CA LEU A 109 -16.89 -12.88 2.02
C LEU A 109 -16.63 -13.50 3.41
N GLN A 110 -16.41 -14.80 3.46
CA GLN A 110 -15.94 -15.41 4.70
C GLN A 110 -14.50 -14.98 4.94
N HIS A 111 -14.14 -14.81 6.22
CA HIS A 111 -12.76 -14.52 6.64
C HIS A 111 -12.18 -13.25 6.01
N GLU A 112 -12.99 -12.19 5.86
CA GLU A 112 -12.49 -10.91 5.35
C GLU A 112 -11.46 -10.23 6.24
N ASP A 113 -11.52 -10.50 7.56
CA ASP A 113 -10.50 -10.18 8.54
C ASP A 113 -9.96 -11.49 9.11
N ALA A 114 -8.79 -11.94 8.65
CA ALA A 114 -8.21 -13.20 9.09
C ALA A 114 -6.71 -13.30 8.81
N TRP A 115 -6.07 -14.26 9.47
CA TRP A 115 -4.70 -14.64 9.21
C TRP A 115 -4.49 -16.13 9.53
N CYS A 116 -3.51 -16.75 8.89
CA CYS A 116 -3.09 -18.13 9.15
C CYS A 116 -1.71 -18.42 8.55
N ALA A 117 -1.24 -19.66 8.75
CA ALA A 117 -0.09 -20.19 8.02
C ALA A 117 -0.39 -21.65 7.60
N TYR A 118 0.05 -22.02 6.40
CA TYR A 118 -0.07 -23.36 5.85
C TYR A 118 0.88 -24.32 6.57
N ASN A 119 0.39 -25.47 7.01
CA ASN A 119 1.18 -26.41 7.80
C ASN A 119 2.36 -27.02 7.04
N GLN A 120 2.19 -27.31 5.75
CA GLN A 120 3.21 -27.97 4.92
C GLN A 120 4.29 -27.00 4.46
N SER A 121 3.91 -25.87 3.85
CA SER A 121 4.86 -24.90 3.32
C SER A 121 5.39 -23.97 4.40
N GLY A 122 4.57 -23.60 5.39
CA GLY A 122 4.88 -22.52 6.33
C GLY A 122 4.60 -21.11 5.77
N ALA A 123 4.08 -21.02 4.54
CA ALA A 123 3.61 -19.77 3.95
C ALA A 123 2.46 -19.19 4.78
N GLY A 124 2.39 -17.87 4.89
CA GLY A 124 1.35 -17.15 5.61
C GLY A 124 0.28 -16.62 4.66
N TYR A 125 -0.92 -16.43 5.18
CA TYR A 125 -2.00 -15.72 4.49
C TYR A 125 -2.62 -14.70 5.44
N VAL A 126 -2.92 -13.52 4.89
CA VAL A 126 -3.65 -12.46 5.59
C VAL A 126 -4.73 -11.91 4.68
N SER A 127 -5.90 -11.68 5.25
CA SER A 127 -7.00 -10.94 4.65
C SER A 127 -7.45 -9.86 5.61
N SER A 128 -7.73 -8.68 5.07
CA SER A 128 -8.21 -7.54 5.85
C SER A 128 -9.27 -6.76 5.09
N ARG A 129 -10.28 -6.28 5.80
CA ARG A 129 -11.31 -5.38 5.28
C ARG A 129 -11.36 -4.09 6.09
N THR A 130 -11.05 -2.99 5.42
CA THR A 130 -10.95 -1.66 6.03
C THR A 130 -11.85 -0.66 5.33
N TYR A 131 -12.29 0.37 6.03
CA TYR A 131 -13.29 1.33 5.54
C TYR A 131 -12.70 2.73 5.45
N PHE A 132 -12.98 3.42 4.36
CA PHE A 132 -12.47 4.75 4.04
C PHE A 132 -13.65 5.71 3.82
N PRO A 133 -14.33 6.15 4.90
CA PRO A 133 -15.51 7.02 4.81
C PRO A 133 -15.14 8.36 4.12
N GLY A 134 -15.99 8.82 3.21
CA GLY A 134 -15.76 10.05 2.43
C GLY A 134 -14.56 10.01 1.47
N ALA A 135 -13.84 8.89 1.34
CA ALA A 135 -12.75 8.76 0.39
C ALA A 135 -13.24 8.47 -1.03
N THR A 136 -12.41 8.82 -2.02
CA THR A 136 -12.67 8.56 -3.44
C THR A 136 -11.46 7.84 -4.06
N ALA A 137 -11.66 7.26 -5.24
CA ALA A 137 -10.58 6.58 -5.97
C ALA A 137 -9.38 7.50 -6.19
N ASP A 138 -9.62 8.75 -6.62
CA ASP A 138 -8.59 9.77 -6.85
C ASP A 138 -7.77 10.05 -5.58
N MET A 139 -8.41 10.04 -4.41
CA MET A 139 -7.71 10.24 -3.14
C MET A 139 -6.74 9.11 -2.84
N VAL A 140 -7.17 7.87 -3.05
CA VAL A 140 -6.34 6.68 -2.84
C VAL A 140 -5.18 6.67 -3.84
N GLN A 141 -5.46 6.83 -5.13
CA GLN A 141 -4.44 6.80 -6.18
C GLN A 141 -3.40 7.90 -5.99
N TRP A 142 -3.83 9.11 -5.62
CA TRP A 142 -2.92 10.20 -5.24
C TRP A 142 -2.04 9.83 -4.05
N TRP A 143 -2.64 9.27 -2.99
CA TRP A 143 -1.91 8.94 -1.77
C TRP A 143 -0.75 7.99 -2.07
N MET A 144 -1.01 6.93 -2.85
CA MET A 144 -0.07 5.84 -3.10
C MET A 144 1.25 6.28 -3.73
N TRP A 145 1.30 7.38 -4.49
CA TRP A 145 2.57 7.97 -4.92
C TRP A 145 3.00 9.16 -4.05
N TRP A 146 2.06 9.96 -3.53
CA TRP A 146 2.39 11.18 -2.80
C TRP A 146 3.12 10.91 -1.49
N HIS A 147 2.75 9.84 -0.79
CA HIS A 147 3.38 9.46 0.48
C HIS A 147 4.84 9.03 0.31
N SER A 148 5.24 8.57 -0.89
CA SER A 148 6.59 8.09 -1.16
C SER A 148 7.57 9.18 -1.59
N GLY A 149 7.09 10.43 -1.71
CA GLY A 149 7.94 11.59 -1.98
C GLY A 149 8.75 12.09 -0.78
N GLU A 150 8.39 11.71 0.45
CA GLU A 150 9.04 12.18 1.67
C GLU A 150 8.75 11.23 2.84
N SER A 151 9.79 10.86 3.60
CA SER A 151 9.66 9.87 4.69
C SER A 151 8.68 10.30 5.77
N GLU A 152 8.62 11.59 6.07
CA GLU A 152 7.72 12.16 7.06
C GLU A 152 6.25 12.11 6.61
N ARG A 153 5.95 11.99 5.31
CA ARG A 153 4.59 11.71 4.81
C ARG A 153 4.22 10.25 5.05
N TYR A 154 5.15 9.33 4.83
CA TYR A 154 4.98 7.91 5.13
C TYR A 154 4.73 7.66 6.62
N MET A 155 5.42 8.39 7.49
CA MET A 155 5.19 8.38 8.94
C MET A 155 3.77 8.75 9.35
N LEU A 156 3.03 9.54 8.55
CA LEU A 156 1.63 9.86 8.85
C LEU A 156 0.72 8.64 8.73
N TRP A 157 1.07 7.69 7.86
CA TRP A 157 0.25 6.51 7.61
C TRP A 157 0.25 5.55 8.81
N HIS A 158 1.44 5.27 9.35
CA HIS A 158 1.59 4.52 10.58
C HIS A 158 2.61 5.21 11.50
N PRO A 159 2.16 6.12 12.39
CA PRO A 159 3.01 6.94 13.26
C PRO A 159 4.05 6.19 14.09
N TYR A 160 3.74 4.94 14.43
CA TYR A 160 4.57 4.06 15.24
C TYR A 160 5.52 3.16 14.44
N ALA A 161 5.20 2.82 13.19
CA ALA A 161 5.88 1.73 12.48
C ALA A 161 6.70 2.20 11.28
N HIS A 162 6.25 3.24 10.59
CA HIS A 162 6.89 3.70 9.36
C HIS A 162 8.12 4.54 9.67
N VAL A 163 9.27 4.19 9.07
CA VAL A 163 10.57 4.85 9.34
C VAL A 163 11.01 5.69 8.16
N SER A 164 11.14 5.10 6.98
CA SER A 164 11.58 5.82 5.78
C SER A 164 11.06 5.19 4.51
N ILE A 165 10.92 6.00 3.47
CA ILE A 165 10.56 5.57 2.12
C ILE A 165 11.32 6.39 1.08
N SER A 166 11.56 5.78 -0.08
CA SER A 166 11.92 6.48 -1.31
C SER A 166 11.27 5.78 -2.51
N SER A 167 10.95 6.53 -3.56
CA SER A 167 10.40 6.00 -4.81
C SER A 167 11.35 6.17 -5.98
N SER A 168 11.53 5.10 -6.77
CA SER A 168 12.26 5.16 -8.04
C SER A 168 11.58 6.04 -9.09
N ALA A 169 10.30 6.36 -8.92
CA ALA A 169 9.52 7.22 -9.82
C ALA A 169 9.44 8.69 -9.35
N SER A 170 10.18 9.08 -8.31
CA SER A 170 10.11 10.44 -7.72
C SER A 170 10.31 11.58 -8.71
N ALA A 171 11.10 11.38 -9.78
CA ALA A 171 11.30 12.36 -10.85
C ALA A 171 10.01 12.66 -11.67
N THR A 172 8.98 11.83 -11.56
CA THR A 172 7.70 12.00 -12.27
C THR A 172 6.66 12.78 -11.46
N PHE A 173 6.86 12.99 -10.17
CA PHE A 173 5.81 13.44 -9.25
C PHE A 173 5.30 14.86 -9.56
N ASP A 174 6.19 15.77 -9.95
CA ASP A 174 5.86 17.14 -10.34
C ASP A 174 5.51 17.28 -11.82
N ASN A 175 5.58 16.19 -12.60
CA ASN A 175 5.29 16.21 -14.03
C ASN A 175 3.79 15.91 -14.28
N PRO A 176 3.01 16.88 -14.78
CA PRO A 176 1.58 16.70 -15.02
C PRO A 176 1.25 15.77 -16.20
N LEU A 177 2.26 15.33 -16.98
CA LEU A 177 2.09 14.35 -18.04
C LEU A 177 1.92 12.92 -17.52
N PHE A 178 2.23 12.67 -16.25
CA PHE A 178 2.04 11.38 -15.60
C PHE A 178 0.81 11.44 -14.70
N ASP A 179 -0.15 10.55 -14.95
CA ASP A 179 -1.28 10.35 -14.04
C ASP A 179 -0.86 9.61 -12.75
N ASP A 180 -1.77 9.50 -11.79
CA ASP A 180 -1.48 8.91 -10.48
C ASP A 180 -1.06 7.43 -10.58
N LYS A 181 -1.63 6.67 -11.53
CA LYS A 181 -1.28 5.26 -11.77
C LYS A 181 0.10 5.14 -12.42
N GLN A 182 0.42 6.02 -13.36
CA GLN A 182 1.74 6.07 -14.02
C GLN A 182 2.87 6.50 -13.08
N LYS A 183 2.55 7.22 -12.00
CA LYS A 183 3.49 7.54 -10.91
C LYS A 183 3.73 6.36 -9.96
N LEU A 184 2.83 5.37 -9.95
CA LEU A 184 2.90 4.19 -9.07
C LEU A 184 3.40 2.94 -9.80
N TYR A 185 2.71 2.49 -10.85
CA TYR A 185 3.01 1.20 -11.48
C TYR A 185 4.38 1.20 -12.17
N GLY A 186 5.12 0.10 -11.97
CA GLY A 186 6.51 -0.03 -12.43
C GLY A 186 7.52 0.71 -11.55
N SER A 187 7.08 1.48 -10.56
CA SER A 187 7.97 2.05 -9.56
C SER A 187 8.35 1.03 -8.49
N VAL A 188 9.44 1.32 -7.79
CA VAL A 188 9.91 0.58 -6.62
C VAL A 188 9.93 1.54 -5.44
N HIS A 189 9.24 1.16 -4.37
CA HIS A 189 9.32 1.83 -3.08
C HIS A 189 10.29 1.09 -2.17
N THR A 190 11.44 1.68 -1.89
CA THR A 190 12.38 1.15 -0.89
C THR A 190 11.98 1.68 0.48
N ILE A 191 11.55 0.78 1.36
CA ILE A 191 10.91 1.08 2.63
C ILE A 191 11.73 0.51 3.79
N ARG A 192 11.75 1.27 4.88
CA ARG A 192 12.12 0.77 6.20
C ARG A 192 10.93 0.95 7.14
N GLU A 193 10.52 -0.13 7.78
CA GLU A 193 9.38 -0.12 8.68
C GLU A 193 9.48 -1.21 9.75
N ILE A 194 8.66 -1.12 10.79
CA ILE A 194 8.61 -2.08 11.88
C ILE A 194 7.35 -2.92 11.75
N ILE A 195 7.50 -4.23 11.61
CA ILE A 195 6.40 -5.19 11.64
C ILE A 195 6.54 -6.01 12.92
N GLY A 196 5.70 -5.70 13.91
CA GLY A 196 5.79 -6.25 15.24
C GLY A 196 6.95 -5.67 16.03
N ASP A 197 8.01 -6.47 16.22
CA ASP A 197 9.22 -6.13 16.97
C ASP A 197 10.48 -6.06 16.07
N THR A 198 10.33 -6.30 14.78
CA THR A 198 11.46 -6.34 13.84
C THR A 198 11.37 -5.20 12.85
N GLN A 199 12.49 -4.49 12.67
CA GLN A 199 12.63 -3.50 11.62
C GLN A 199 13.06 -4.20 10.33
N GLU A 200 12.25 -4.04 9.29
CA GLU A 200 12.45 -4.63 7.98
C GLU A 200 12.91 -3.59 6.97
N ASP A 201 13.80 -4.03 6.08
CA ASP A 201 14.23 -3.29 4.89
C ASP A 201 13.69 -4.01 3.66
N ILE A 202 12.63 -3.45 3.07
CA ILE A 202 11.89 -4.07 1.96
C ILE A 202 11.90 -3.19 0.72
N ALA A 203 11.67 -3.81 -0.43
CA ALA A 203 11.34 -3.11 -1.66
C ALA A 203 9.99 -3.58 -2.18
N ILE A 204 9.04 -2.66 -2.34
CA ILE A 204 7.73 -2.95 -2.95
C ILE A 204 7.79 -2.57 -4.41
N HIS A 205 7.62 -3.55 -5.29
CA HIS A 205 7.51 -3.39 -6.73
C HIS A 205 6.03 -3.34 -7.10
N TRP A 206 5.58 -2.20 -7.63
CA TRP A 206 4.16 -1.97 -7.91
C TRP A 206 3.77 -2.44 -9.30
N PHE A 207 2.65 -3.17 -9.38
CA PHE A 207 2.14 -3.75 -10.61
C PHE A 207 0.62 -3.52 -10.75
N PRO A 208 0.10 -3.48 -11.99
CA PRO A 208 -1.35 -3.53 -12.21
C PRO A 208 -1.93 -4.87 -11.74
N PRO A 209 -3.22 -4.93 -11.37
CA PRO A 209 -3.88 -6.15 -10.90
C PRO A 209 -3.75 -7.35 -11.84
N ALA A 210 -3.78 -7.13 -13.17
CA ALA A 210 -3.59 -8.18 -14.16
C ALA A 210 -2.27 -8.97 -14.00
N HIS A 211 -1.22 -8.37 -13.42
CA HIS A 211 0.05 -9.07 -13.11
C HIS A 211 -0.17 -10.26 -12.16
N PHE A 212 -1.14 -10.15 -11.26
CA PHE A 212 -1.50 -11.17 -10.27
C PHE A 212 -2.60 -12.12 -10.77
N GLY A 213 -3.03 -11.99 -12.03
CA GLY A 213 -4.06 -12.83 -12.63
C GLY A 213 -5.50 -12.36 -12.36
N LEU A 214 -5.69 -11.13 -11.85
CA LEU A 214 -7.02 -10.55 -11.67
C LEU A 214 -7.63 -10.13 -13.02
N ASP A 215 -8.87 -10.52 -13.28
CA ASP A 215 -9.61 -10.11 -14.48
C ASP A 215 -10.20 -8.70 -14.32
N GLU A 216 -9.45 -7.70 -14.80
CA GLU A 216 -9.84 -6.28 -14.74
C GLU A 216 -11.15 -5.97 -15.49
N SER A 217 -11.59 -6.83 -16.43
CA SER A 217 -12.88 -6.64 -17.11
C SER A 217 -14.08 -6.78 -16.17
N ARG A 218 -13.90 -7.44 -15.02
CA ARG A 218 -14.91 -7.63 -13.98
C ARG A 218 -14.94 -6.50 -12.94
N PHE A 219 -14.01 -5.56 -12.99
CA PHE A 219 -13.85 -4.53 -11.93
C PHE A 219 -15.07 -3.63 -11.81
N GLU A 220 -15.64 -3.19 -12.92
CA GLU A 220 -16.84 -2.36 -12.91
C GLU A 220 -18.01 -3.08 -12.24
N GLN A 221 -18.24 -4.34 -12.61
CA GLN A 221 -19.29 -5.18 -12.01
C GLN A 221 -19.05 -5.47 -10.52
N ALA A 222 -17.78 -5.70 -10.14
CA ALA A 222 -17.40 -5.89 -8.75
C ALA A 222 -17.38 -4.58 -7.95
N GLY A 223 -17.45 -3.42 -8.61
CA GLY A 223 -17.38 -2.11 -7.96
C GLY A 223 -15.99 -1.70 -7.49
N VAL A 224 -14.92 -2.28 -8.06
CA VAL A 224 -13.52 -1.89 -7.80
C VAL A 224 -13.25 -0.56 -8.51
N VAL A 225 -12.65 0.40 -7.80
CA VAL A 225 -12.42 1.76 -8.31
C VAL A 225 -10.99 2.28 -8.10
N ALA A 226 -10.22 1.66 -7.21
CA ALA A 226 -8.79 1.93 -7.06
C ALA A 226 -8.09 0.65 -6.58
N ASP A 227 -6.78 0.61 -6.78
CA ASP A 227 -5.97 -0.55 -6.48
C ASP A 227 -4.51 -0.14 -6.19
N ALA A 228 -3.81 -0.99 -5.45
CA ALA A 228 -2.39 -0.88 -5.17
C ALA A 228 -1.82 -2.28 -4.93
N CYS A 229 -1.44 -2.96 -6.01
CA CYS A 229 -0.92 -4.31 -5.94
C CYS A 229 0.60 -4.30 -6.12
N GLY A 230 1.31 -5.20 -5.42
CA GLY A 230 2.75 -5.22 -5.48
C GLY A 230 3.38 -6.52 -5.00
N GLU A 231 4.62 -6.72 -5.43
CA GLU A 231 5.49 -7.76 -4.94
C GLU A 231 6.47 -7.15 -3.92
N ILE A 232 6.66 -7.79 -2.77
CA ILE A 232 7.58 -7.33 -1.74
C ILE A 232 8.84 -8.19 -1.76
N TYR A 233 9.99 -7.51 -1.77
CA TYR A 233 11.32 -8.11 -1.83
C TYR A 233 12.11 -7.87 -0.54
N LEU A 234 12.79 -8.91 -0.07
CA LEU A 234 13.84 -8.87 0.95
C LEU A 234 15.19 -9.08 0.26
N GLY A 235 15.92 -7.99 0.05
CA GLY A 235 17.09 -8.02 -0.82
C GLY A 235 16.72 -8.51 -2.22
N PRO A 236 17.38 -9.55 -2.78
CA PRO A 236 17.07 -10.06 -4.11
C PRO A 236 15.90 -11.06 -4.13
N LEU A 237 15.28 -11.37 -2.98
CA LEU A 237 14.24 -12.40 -2.87
C LEU A 237 12.86 -11.76 -2.87
N LYS A 238 12.04 -12.11 -3.86
CA LYS A 238 10.59 -11.85 -3.85
C LYS A 238 9.96 -12.78 -2.83
N VAL A 239 9.28 -12.25 -1.81
CA VAL A 239 8.75 -13.03 -0.68
C VAL A 239 7.25 -12.87 -0.43
N ILE A 240 6.62 -11.77 -0.86
CA ILE A 240 5.19 -11.53 -0.62
C ILE A 240 4.53 -11.04 -1.90
N ASP A 241 3.33 -11.55 -2.19
CA ASP A 241 2.37 -10.89 -3.09
C ASP A 241 1.34 -10.13 -2.24
N MET A 242 1.12 -8.86 -2.56
CA MET A 242 0.23 -7.95 -1.84
C MET A 242 -0.82 -7.39 -2.79
N ILE A 243 -2.08 -7.55 -2.43
CA ILE A 243 -3.24 -7.15 -3.25
C ILE A 243 -4.10 -6.21 -2.43
N HIS A 244 -4.22 -4.95 -2.86
CA HIS A 244 -5.18 -3.99 -2.31
C HIS A 244 -6.16 -3.56 -3.39
N LEU A 245 -7.44 -3.82 -3.15
CA LEU A 245 -8.52 -3.37 -4.02
C LEU A 245 -9.51 -2.53 -3.19
N TRP A 246 -9.76 -1.30 -3.63
CA TRP A 246 -10.78 -0.44 -3.06
C TRP A 246 -12.06 -0.53 -3.89
N TYR A 247 -13.15 -0.81 -3.18
CA TYR A 247 -14.49 -0.97 -3.71
C TYR A 247 -15.35 0.23 -3.31
N LYS A 248 -16.34 0.57 -4.13
CA LYS A 248 -17.41 1.50 -3.72
C LYS A 248 -18.10 0.95 -2.47
N SER A 249 -18.28 1.80 -1.46
CA SER A 249 -19.03 1.43 -0.26
C SER A 249 -20.50 1.12 -0.61
N PRO A 250 -21.08 0.02 -0.09
CA PRO A 250 -22.51 -0.28 -0.27
C PRO A 250 -23.44 0.82 0.25
N ASP A 251 -22.98 1.55 1.27
CA ASP A 251 -23.74 2.62 1.93
C ASP A 251 -23.64 3.95 1.18
N GLY A 252 -22.93 3.98 0.05
CA GLY A 252 -22.75 5.17 -0.80
C GLY A 252 -21.72 6.18 -0.28
N ASP A 253 -21.28 6.07 0.98
CA ASP A 253 -20.24 6.92 1.57
C ASP A 253 -18.88 6.21 1.57
N GLY A 254 -17.96 6.74 0.77
CA GLY A 254 -16.56 6.33 0.77
C GLY A 254 -16.26 5.00 0.06
N LEU A 255 -15.18 4.37 0.50
CA LEU A 255 -14.65 3.12 -0.06
C LEU A 255 -14.51 2.03 1.00
N VAL A 256 -14.47 0.78 0.54
CA VAL A 256 -14.06 -0.38 1.33
C VAL A 256 -12.81 -0.98 0.69
N LEU A 257 -11.72 -1.06 1.44
CA LEU A 257 -10.51 -1.76 1.04
C LEU A 257 -10.65 -3.24 1.40
N ARG A 258 -10.33 -4.12 0.45
CA ARG A 258 -10.01 -5.53 0.72
C ARG A 258 -8.54 -5.77 0.40
N SER A 259 -7.77 -6.11 1.43
CA SER A 259 -6.36 -6.47 1.33
C SER A 259 -6.18 -7.98 1.35
N ARG A 260 -5.23 -8.50 0.57
CA ARG A 260 -4.72 -9.88 0.66
C ARG A 260 -3.21 -9.86 0.66
N TYR A 261 -2.60 -10.63 1.55
CA TYR A 261 -1.16 -10.85 1.57
C TYR A 261 -0.88 -12.35 1.52
N PHE A 262 -0.04 -12.75 0.58
CA PHE A 262 0.41 -14.13 0.42
C PHE A 262 1.89 -14.19 0.79
N LEU A 263 2.16 -14.52 2.05
CA LEU A 263 3.46 -14.37 2.68
C LEU A 263 4.33 -15.61 2.49
N ALA A 264 5.60 -15.45 2.09
CA ALA A 264 6.49 -16.53 1.69
C ALA A 264 5.85 -17.49 0.67
N SER A 265 5.07 -16.91 -0.26
CA SER A 265 4.45 -17.62 -1.37
C SER A 265 5.12 -17.22 -2.68
N ARG A 266 5.16 -18.14 -3.65
CA ARG A 266 5.74 -17.90 -4.97
C ARG A 266 7.14 -17.27 -4.85
N VAL A 267 7.96 -17.77 -3.93
CA VAL A 267 9.26 -17.18 -3.59
C VAL A 267 10.18 -17.35 -4.78
N SER A 268 10.83 -16.27 -5.20
CA SER A 268 11.76 -16.31 -6.32
C SER A 268 12.96 -15.40 -6.11
N LEU A 269 14.10 -15.82 -6.67
CA LEU A 269 15.28 -14.99 -6.75
C LEU A 269 15.15 -14.07 -7.96
N LEU A 270 15.27 -12.75 -7.72
CA LEU A 270 15.16 -11.68 -8.71
C LEU A 270 13.83 -11.70 -9.49
N GLY A 271 12.77 -12.29 -8.94
CA GLY A 271 11.48 -12.44 -9.63
C GLY A 271 11.46 -13.51 -10.73
N LEU A 272 12.58 -14.23 -10.94
CA LEU A 272 12.77 -15.08 -12.13
C LEU A 272 12.95 -16.56 -11.80
N LEU A 273 13.75 -16.87 -10.76
CA LEU A 273 14.08 -18.25 -10.42
C LEU A 273 13.21 -18.71 -9.25
N PRO A 274 12.19 -19.57 -9.46
CA PRO A 274 11.33 -20.04 -8.38
C PRO A 274 12.13 -20.90 -7.40
N LEU A 275 12.00 -20.59 -6.11
CA LEU A 275 12.72 -21.26 -5.03
C LEU A 275 11.82 -22.15 -4.16
N ASP A 276 10.50 -22.02 -4.24
CA ASP A 276 9.56 -22.82 -3.43
C ASP A 276 9.80 -24.34 -3.50
N PRO A 277 10.08 -24.95 -4.68
CA PRO A 277 10.32 -26.39 -4.76
C PRO A 277 11.55 -26.85 -3.96
N ILE A 278 12.47 -25.94 -3.67
CA ILE A 278 13.70 -26.19 -2.92
C ILE A 278 13.53 -25.77 -1.46
N ALA A 279 12.91 -24.63 -1.21
CA ALA A 279 12.79 -24.01 0.11
C ALA A 279 11.72 -24.64 1.01
N SER A 280 10.61 -25.09 0.41
CA SER A 280 9.47 -25.64 1.15
C SER A 280 9.80 -26.98 1.85
N PRO A 281 10.44 -27.98 1.18
CA PRO A 281 10.87 -29.21 1.86
C PRO A 281 11.90 -28.99 2.96
N LEU A 282 12.66 -27.89 2.90
CA LEU A 282 13.69 -27.53 3.88
C LEU A 282 13.15 -26.71 5.06
N GLY A 283 11.85 -26.37 5.07
CA GLY A 283 11.22 -25.62 6.15
C GLY A 283 11.65 -24.15 6.26
N ILE A 284 12.29 -23.59 5.23
CA ILE A 284 12.83 -22.23 5.24
C ILE A 284 11.68 -21.20 5.36
N GLN A 285 10.58 -21.40 4.64
CA GLN A 285 9.41 -20.52 4.71
C GLN A 285 8.78 -20.48 6.12
N LYS A 286 8.79 -21.63 6.82
CA LYS A 286 8.32 -21.73 8.22
C LYS A 286 9.20 -20.95 9.20
N ALA A 287 10.49 -20.77 8.88
CA ALA A 287 11.44 -20.02 9.69
C ALA A 287 11.42 -18.50 9.43
N PHE A 288 11.07 -18.05 8.21
CA PHE A 288 11.13 -16.64 7.82
C PHE A 288 9.79 -15.88 7.92
N VAL A 289 8.65 -16.54 7.76
CA VAL A 289 7.34 -15.88 7.76
C VAL A 289 6.46 -16.48 8.84
N GLY A 290 6.16 -17.77 8.73
CA GLY A 290 5.41 -18.52 9.72
C GLY A 290 4.10 -17.88 10.20
N ARG A 291 3.58 -18.44 11.28
CA ARG A 291 2.36 -17.98 11.96
C ARG A 291 2.53 -16.57 12.56
N HIS A 292 3.75 -16.18 12.92
CA HIS A 292 4.03 -14.94 13.62
C HIS A 292 3.90 -13.71 12.70
N ILE A 293 4.58 -13.69 11.56
CA ILE A 293 4.51 -12.56 10.63
C ILE A 293 3.10 -12.39 10.06
N ALA A 294 2.36 -13.47 9.81
CA ALA A 294 0.96 -13.38 9.38
C ALA A 294 0.07 -12.62 10.40
N SER A 295 0.22 -12.93 11.69
CA SER A 295 -0.49 -12.22 12.75
C SER A 295 -0.08 -10.75 12.85
N LEU A 296 1.22 -10.47 12.72
CA LEU A 296 1.75 -9.11 12.80
C LEU A 296 1.32 -8.26 11.60
N GLN A 297 1.37 -8.81 10.39
CA GLN A 297 0.92 -8.16 9.17
C GLN A 297 -0.59 -7.85 9.22
N PHE A 298 -1.41 -8.78 9.73
CA PHE A 298 -2.84 -8.51 9.95
C PHE A 298 -3.07 -7.32 10.88
N ALA A 299 -2.34 -7.26 12.00
CA ALA A 299 -2.43 -6.14 12.91
C ALA A 299 -1.89 -4.83 12.31
N HIS A 300 -0.84 -4.90 11.51
CA HIS A 300 -0.24 -3.76 10.83
C HIS A 300 -1.19 -3.15 9.80
N ASP A 301 -1.77 -3.95 8.90
CA ASP A 301 -2.75 -3.50 7.88
C ASP A 301 -3.97 -2.84 8.55
N GLN A 302 -4.54 -3.48 9.58
CA GLN A 302 -5.69 -2.96 10.30
C GLN A 302 -5.41 -1.60 10.96
N GLN A 303 -4.20 -1.42 11.51
CA GLN A 303 -3.80 -0.14 12.10
C GLN A 303 -3.59 0.93 11.03
N GLU A 304 -2.74 0.66 10.03
CA GLU A 304 -2.31 1.67 9.06
C GLU A 304 -3.47 2.13 8.17
N PHE A 305 -4.29 1.21 7.66
CA PHE A 305 -5.35 1.58 6.73
C PHE A 305 -6.57 2.13 7.45
N THR A 306 -6.86 1.68 8.68
CA THR A 306 -7.91 2.33 9.48
C THR A 306 -7.49 3.75 9.83
N HIS A 307 -6.21 3.96 10.14
CA HIS A 307 -5.68 5.28 10.41
C HIS A 307 -5.73 6.18 9.16
N LEU A 308 -5.22 5.71 8.02
CA LEU A 308 -5.27 6.43 6.75
C LEU A 308 -6.69 6.79 6.35
N GLY A 309 -7.63 5.84 6.44
CA GLY A 309 -9.04 6.06 6.14
C GLY A 309 -9.67 7.19 6.97
N GLY A 310 -9.15 7.45 8.18
CA GLY A 310 -9.62 8.53 9.04
C GLY A 310 -9.22 9.94 8.60
N PHE A 311 -8.11 10.10 7.86
CA PHE A 311 -7.61 11.44 7.49
C PHE A 311 -7.43 11.66 5.98
N LEU A 312 -7.47 10.62 5.15
CA LEU A 312 -7.20 10.69 3.72
C LEU A 312 -7.99 11.80 2.99
N PRO A 313 -9.32 11.95 3.17
CA PRO A 313 -10.06 13.04 2.52
C PRO A 313 -9.61 14.44 2.94
N HIS A 314 -9.13 14.59 4.18
CA HIS A 314 -8.69 15.89 4.72
C HIS A 314 -7.31 16.28 4.22
N ILE A 315 -6.38 15.33 4.16
CA ILE A 315 -5.03 15.59 3.66
C ILE A 315 -5.04 15.79 2.14
N TYR A 316 -5.82 14.99 1.40
CA TYR A 316 -5.99 15.16 -0.04
C TYR A 316 -6.50 16.56 -0.39
N ARG A 317 -7.58 17.03 0.24
CA ARG A 317 -8.12 18.39 0.02
C ARG A 317 -7.08 19.49 0.27
N ARG A 318 -6.12 19.25 1.16
CA ARG A 318 -5.11 20.25 1.52
C ARG A 318 -3.89 20.23 0.59
N PHE A 319 -3.51 19.06 0.08
CA PHE A 319 -2.22 18.87 -0.59
C PHE A 319 -2.30 18.34 -2.03
N ALA A 320 -3.46 17.91 -2.52
CA ALA A 320 -3.57 17.35 -3.86
C ALA A 320 -3.54 18.40 -4.99
N LYS A 321 -4.06 19.64 -4.83
CA LYS A 321 -4.14 20.65 -5.94
C LYS A 321 -4.32 22.13 -5.52
N PRO A 322 -4.06 23.14 -6.41
CA PRO A 322 -3.68 23.06 -7.87
C PRO A 322 -2.52 24.00 -8.36
N PRO A 323 -2.14 23.96 -9.67
CA PRO A 323 -2.39 25.19 -10.47
C PRO A 323 -3.01 24.95 -11.88
N SER A 324 -4.18 25.56 -12.13
CA SER A 324 -4.36 26.62 -13.13
C SER A 324 -5.78 27.22 -13.09
N ASN A 325 -5.81 28.55 -12.94
CA ASN A 325 -6.82 29.55 -13.32
C ASN A 325 -8.31 29.28 -13.07
N ALA A 326 -8.79 29.68 -11.88
CA ALA A 326 -10.03 30.45 -11.83
C ALA A 326 -9.68 31.89 -12.22
N THR A 327 -10.15 32.31 -13.40
CA THR A 327 -10.04 33.66 -13.93
C THR A 327 -10.48 34.70 -12.90
N ALA A 328 -9.52 35.48 -12.42
CA ALA A 328 -9.77 36.88 -12.18
C ALA A 328 -10.01 37.53 -13.55
N THR A 329 -11.25 37.89 -13.86
CA THR A 329 -11.62 38.96 -14.81
C THR A 329 -13.14 39.10 -14.76
N ASP A 330 -13.60 39.83 -13.75
CA ASP A 330 -14.82 40.62 -13.87
C ASP A 330 -14.37 42.03 -14.24
N THR A 331 -14.11 42.26 -15.53
CA THR A 331 -14.10 43.60 -16.14
C THR A 331 -14.34 43.46 -17.65
N ALA A 332 -15.56 43.85 -18.03
CA ALA A 332 -15.96 44.58 -19.23
C ALA A 332 -15.17 44.45 -20.56
N SER A 333 -15.93 43.98 -21.55
CA SER A 333 -16.15 44.56 -22.89
C SER A 333 -15.11 44.43 -24.02
N SER A 334 -15.62 43.77 -25.07
CA SER A 334 -15.74 44.19 -26.48
C SER A 334 -14.55 44.16 -27.45
N ASP A 335 -14.83 43.45 -28.55
CA ASP A 335 -14.43 43.63 -29.96
C ASP A 335 -13.18 42.90 -30.51
N GLY A 336 -13.42 42.11 -31.58
CA GLY A 336 -12.49 41.21 -32.31
C GLY A 336 -11.53 41.91 -33.30
N PRO A 337 -11.07 41.29 -34.44
CA PRO A 337 -11.55 40.08 -35.12
C PRO A 337 -10.46 39.06 -35.59
N VAL A 338 -10.96 38.08 -36.34
CA VAL A 338 -10.49 36.79 -36.93
C VAL A 338 -9.19 36.77 -37.78
N ALA A 339 -8.60 35.56 -37.88
CA ALA A 339 -7.66 34.97 -38.87
C ALA A 339 -6.16 34.99 -38.47
N VAL A 340 -5.30 33.96 -38.66
CA VAL A 340 -5.04 33.09 -39.83
C VAL A 340 -4.29 31.81 -39.38
N VAL A 341 -4.59 30.67 -40.01
CA VAL A 341 -3.78 29.44 -40.02
C VAL A 341 -2.83 29.48 -41.23
N ALA A 342 -1.52 29.27 -41.03
CA ALA A 342 -0.58 28.48 -41.86
C ALA A 342 0.88 29.00 -41.87
N ALA A 343 1.79 28.03 -41.74
CA ALA A 343 3.11 27.89 -42.39
C ALA A 343 4.37 28.65 -41.91
N ALA A 344 5.36 27.85 -41.46
CA ALA A 344 6.79 27.92 -41.83
C ALA A 344 7.40 26.54 -41.47
N LEU A 345 7.51 25.54 -42.36
CA LEU A 345 8.49 25.34 -43.44
C LEU A 345 9.97 25.62 -43.08
N SER A 346 10.72 24.52 -43.00
CA SER A 346 11.97 24.27 -43.72
C SER A 346 13.27 24.88 -43.21
N GLY A 347 14.21 24.01 -42.86
CA GLY A 347 15.62 24.35 -42.84
C GLY A 347 16.51 23.25 -42.28
N LEU A 348 16.76 22.20 -43.07
CA LEU A 348 18.04 21.49 -43.25
C LEU A 348 17.81 20.08 -43.82
N GLY A 349 17.82 19.99 -45.16
CA GLY A 349 18.49 18.86 -45.83
C GLY A 349 20.00 19.01 -45.62
N THR A 350 20.87 18.04 -45.85
CA THR A 350 20.83 16.79 -46.63
C THR A 350 22.22 16.20 -46.43
N LEU A 351 22.36 14.88 -46.31
CA LEU A 351 23.52 14.11 -46.79
C LEU A 351 23.28 12.63 -46.44
N PHE A 352 22.70 11.87 -47.35
CA PHE A 352 23.41 10.85 -48.12
C PHE A 352 22.43 10.20 -49.09
N ASP A 353 22.75 10.37 -50.36
CA ASP A 353 22.07 9.86 -51.55
C ASP A 353 22.78 8.59 -52.03
N GLY A 354 22.07 7.78 -52.81
CA GLY A 354 22.50 6.53 -53.43
C GLY A 354 21.67 5.34 -52.91
N GLY A 355 20.52 5.01 -53.49
CA GLY A 355 20.31 4.61 -54.90
C GLY A 355 20.53 3.09 -55.00
N ALA A 356 19.67 2.24 -55.56
CA ALA A 356 18.53 2.43 -56.45
C ALA A 356 17.62 1.17 -56.42
N SER A 357 16.37 1.36 -56.89
CA SER A 357 15.38 0.46 -57.52
C SER A 357 15.69 -1.05 -57.64
N SER A 358 14.76 -2.00 -57.48
CA SER A 358 13.51 -2.23 -58.25
C SER A 358 12.97 -3.61 -57.78
N ASN A 359 11.71 -3.74 -57.37
CA ASN A 359 10.52 -4.15 -58.14
C ASN A 359 10.33 -5.69 -58.29
N VAL A 360 9.09 -6.14 -57.97
CA VAL A 360 8.39 -7.41 -58.36
C VAL A 360 9.02 -8.77 -57.93
N ASP A 361 8.33 -9.85 -57.56
CA ASP A 361 7.02 -10.39 -57.92
C ASP A 361 6.58 -11.55 -56.96
N ALA A 362 5.27 -11.78 -56.94
CA ALA A 362 4.48 -13.01 -56.75
C ALA A 362 4.98 -14.28 -55.99
N ALA A 363 4.05 -14.83 -55.19
CA ALA A 363 4.05 -16.14 -54.52
C ALA A 363 4.10 -17.37 -55.48
N PRO A 364 4.26 -18.62 -55.00
CA PRO A 364 3.09 -19.38 -54.50
C PRO A 364 3.33 -20.44 -53.40
N SER A 365 2.19 -20.93 -52.91
CA SER A 365 1.89 -21.98 -51.93
C SER A 365 2.47 -23.39 -52.16
N LYS A 366 2.76 -24.10 -51.05
CA LYS A 366 2.50 -25.56 -50.77
C LYS A 366 2.49 -25.70 -49.22
N GLY A 367 1.67 -26.47 -48.51
CA GLY A 367 0.81 -27.61 -48.80
C GLY A 367 1.17 -28.77 -47.84
N GLY A 368 0.25 -29.14 -46.93
CA GLY A 368 0.27 -30.36 -46.09
C GLY A 368 1.07 -30.25 -44.77
N MET A 369 0.68 -30.81 -43.63
CA MET A 369 -0.08 -32.05 -43.40
C MET A 369 -0.61 -32.10 -41.95
N VAL A 370 -1.88 -32.49 -41.81
CA VAL A 370 -2.60 -32.71 -40.55
C VAL A 370 -2.20 -34.07 -39.95
N LYS A 371 -1.94 -34.14 -38.63
CA LYS A 371 -2.00 -35.38 -37.85
C LYS A 371 -3.00 -35.24 -36.70
N LYS A 372 -4.11 -35.97 -36.83
CA LYS A 372 -5.11 -36.24 -35.78
C LYS A 372 -4.56 -37.32 -34.83
N THR A 373 -4.63 -37.09 -33.52
CA THR A 373 -4.49 -38.12 -32.49
C THR A 373 -5.85 -38.38 -31.84
N LYS A 374 -6.21 -39.68 -31.79
CA LYS A 374 -7.47 -40.23 -31.24
C LYS A 374 -7.45 -40.26 -29.71
N ARG A 375 -8.58 -39.94 -29.08
CA ARG A 375 -8.93 -40.34 -27.70
C ARG A 375 -9.35 -41.82 -27.65
N PRO A 376 -9.13 -42.54 -26.54
CA PRO A 376 -9.79 -43.80 -26.24
C PRO A 376 -11.05 -43.60 -25.37
N THR A 377 -12.06 -44.42 -25.61
CA THR A 377 -13.28 -44.62 -24.78
C THR A 377 -13.07 -45.89 -23.93
N PRO A 378 -13.68 -46.01 -22.74
CA PRO A 378 -13.32 -47.04 -21.75
C PRO A 378 -14.13 -48.34 -21.92
N ALA A 379 -13.60 -49.41 -21.36
CA ALA A 379 -14.28 -50.66 -21.04
C ALA A 379 -14.18 -50.92 -19.53
#